data_AF-A0A9N8Z255-F1
#
_entry.id   AF-A0A9N8Z255-F1
#
_cell.length_a   1.000
_cell.length_b   1.000
_cell.length_c   1.000
_cell.angle_alpha   90.00
_cell.angle_beta   90.00
_cell.angle_gamma   90.00
#
_symmetry.space_group_name_H-M   'P 1'
#
loop_
_entity.id
_entity.type
_entity.pdbx_description
1 polymer ?
#
loop_
_entity_poly.entity_id
_entity_poly.type
_entity_poly.pdbx_seq_one_letter_code
_entity_poly.pdbx_strand_id
1 'polypeptide(L)'
;MSFEAYKKVVSEKAISALSDYIYKLHKIFQTETEKKEKVISALSDDIYRTLETEIKKIETDILTLDETFKTDANKAEKDISIFEDDVSKMREASQNEIQKIKKEIKNEIKQTLETFQIKIKPIKKHISININQIRETFQTETKKGEKDISALKNDSQICKSGQEHFSQGSNLPSTTNRISALQNSGYSDTETLRNDFIALVDQRSKNEKGGYFTLMLHTLTEEISLSYSCMYTYYNGTTKNPRKTTLDELRKWVNNEKQKNNNLSVFIPINFE
;
A
#
# COMPACT_ATOMS: atom_id res chain seq x y z
N MET A 1 25.86 -133.22 12.40
CA MET A 1 25.94 -131.81 12.81
C MET A 1 24.88 -131.59 13.90
N SER A 2 25.23 -131.09 15.10
CA SER A 2 24.22 -130.88 16.15
C SER A 2 23.29 -129.73 15.77
N PHE A 3 22.04 -129.76 16.25
CA PHE A 3 21.04 -128.72 15.99
C PHE A 3 21.54 -127.31 16.38
N GLU A 4 22.30 -127.21 17.47
CA GLU A 4 22.97 -125.98 17.93
C GLU A 4 23.98 -125.42 16.92
N ALA A 5 24.74 -126.29 16.24
CA ALA A 5 25.68 -125.85 15.21
C ALA A 5 24.95 -125.28 13.98
N TYR A 6 23.79 -125.84 13.63
CA TYR A 6 22.96 -125.32 12.53
C TYR A 6 22.35 -123.95 12.85
N LYS A 7 21.79 -123.77 14.07
CA LYS A 7 21.29 -122.45 14.52
C LYS A 7 22.38 -121.38 14.49
N LYS A 8 23.59 -121.73 14.94
CA LYS A 8 24.74 -120.81 14.94
C LYS A 8 25.08 -120.34 13.52
N VAL A 9 25.23 -121.26 12.56
CA VAL A 9 25.54 -120.94 11.17
C VAL A 9 24.44 -120.09 10.51
N VAL A 10 23.17 -120.39 10.78
CA VAL A 10 22.03 -119.59 10.25
C VAL A 10 22.03 -118.18 10.86
N SER A 11 22.29 -118.05 12.17
CA SER A 11 22.38 -116.75 12.84
C SER A 11 23.57 -115.91 12.34
N GLU A 12 24.73 -116.52 12.10
CA GLU A 12 25.91 -115.83 11.57
C GLU A 12 25.68 -115.33 10.14
N LYS A 13 25.01 -116.13 9.29
CA LYS A 13 24.59 -115.68 7.95
C LYS A 13 23.58 -114.53 8.01
N ALA A 14 22.62 -114.59 8.92
CA ALA A 14 21.63 -113.52 9.09
C ALA A 14 22.29 -112.22 9.59
N ILE A 15 23.21 -112.31 10.55
CA ILE A 15 23.99 -111.17 11.05
C ILE A 15 24.87 -110.59 9.93
N SER A 16 25.54 -111.43 9.15
CA SER A 16 26.34 -110.97 7.99
C SER A 16 25.49 -110.24 6.96
N ALA A 17 24.31 -110.78 6.61
CA ALA A 17 23.40 -110.14 5.66
C ALA A 17 22.85 -108.80 6.17
N LEU A 18 22.54 -108.71 7.47
CA LEU A 18 22.13 -107.45 8.11
C LEU A 18 23.27 -106.43 8.13
N SER A 19 24.50 -106.86 8.42
CA SER A 19 25.68 -106.00 8.39
C SER A 19 25.91 -105.42 6.99
N ASP A 20 25.85 -106.26 5.95
CA ASP A 20 25.96 -105.81 4.55
C ASP A 20 24.84 -104.83 4.17
N TYR A 21 23.62 -105.08 4.63
CA TYR A 21 22.49 -104.18 4.39
C TYR A 21 22.66 -102.82 5.08
N ILE A 22 23.08 -102.80 6.35
CA ILE A 22 23.38 -101.57 7.09
C ILE A 22 24.50 -100.79 6.40
N TYR A 23 25.56 -101.46 5.95
CA TYR A 23 26.65 -100.82 5.20
C TYR A 23 26.15 -100.19 3.89
N LYS A 24 25.30 -100.89 3.13
CA LYS A 24 24.70 -100.35 1.89
C LYS A 24 23.82 -99.13 2.18
N LEU A 25 22.98 -99.18 3.21
CA LEU A 25 22.16 -98.02 3.62
C LEU A 25 23.04 -96.84 4.02
N HIS A 26 24.07 -97.06 4.83
CA HIS A 26 24.99 -96.01 5.23
C HIS A 26 25.66 -95.36 4.03
N LYS A 27 26.12 -96.15 3.05
CA LYS A 27 26.71 -95.66 1.80
C LYS A 27 25.72 -94.83 0.97
N ILE A 28 24.45 -95.26 0.89
CA ILE A 28 23.39 -94.50 0.21
C ILE A 28 23.18 -93.16 0.92
N PHE A 29 23.06 -93.15 2.24
CA PHE A 29 22.91 -91.91 3.02
C PHE A 29 24.09 -90.96 2.81
N GLN A 30 25.34 -91.45 2.89
CA GLN A 30 26.53 -90.63 2.62
C GLN A 30 26.50 -90.03 1.21
N THR A 31 26.23 -90.85 0.20
CA THR A 31 26.18 -90.40 -1.19
C THR A 31 25.10 -89.33 -1.41
N GLU A 32 23.95 -89.47 -0.76
CA GLU A 32 22.85 -88.52 -0.87
C GLU A 32 23.14 -87.21 -0.13
N THR A 33 23.81 -87.29 1.03
CA THR A 33 24.31 -86.10 1.74
C THR A 33 25.32 -85.34 0.89
N GLU A 34 26.31 -86.02 0.30
CA GLU A 34 27.30 -85.39 -0.59
C GLU A 34 26.66 -84.71 -1.81
N LYS A 35 25.63 -85.33 -2.41
CA LYS A 35 24.88 -84.70 -3.51
C LYS A 35 24.17 -83.43 -3.05
N LYS A 36 23.50 -83.47 -1.90
CA LYS A 36 22.82 -82.30 -1.34
C LYS A 36 23.80 -81.17 -1.05
N GLU A 37 24.95 -81.48 -0.45
CA GLU A 37 26.00 -80.49 -0.20
C GLU A 37 26.52 -79.85 -1.49
N LYS A 38 26.75 -80.66 -2.55
CA LYS A 38 27.14 -80.13 -3.88
C LYS A 38 26.08 -79.22 -4.47
N VAL A 39 24.80 -79.59 -4.39
CA VAL A 39 23.70 -78.75 -4.89
C VAL A 39 23.60 -77.44 -4.10
N ILE A 40 23.70 -77.50 -2.77
CA ILE A 40 23.68 -76.31 -1.92
C ILE A 40 24.86 -75.38 -2.25
N SER A 41 26.07 -75.93 -2.41
CA SER A 41 27.25 -75.15 -2.79
C SER A 41 27.07 -74.48 -4.15
N ALA A 42 26.58 -75.20 -5.16
CA ALA A 42 26.36 -74.65 -6.50
C ALA A 42 25.29 -73.54 -6.49
N LEU A 43 24.18 -73.74 -5.78
CA LEU A 43 23.15 -72.72 -5.62
C LEU A 43 23.68 -71.48 -4.89
N SER A 44 24.49 -71.68 -3.86
CA SER A 44 25.12 -70.58 -3.12
C SER A 44 26.02 -69.74 -4.05
N ASP A 45 26.87 -70.39 -4.84
CA ASP A 45 27.77 -69.71 -5.78
C ASP A 45 26.99 -68.93 -6.86
N ASP A 46 25.92 -69.51 -7.40
CA ASP A 46 25.08 -68.85 -8.40
C ASP A 46 24.35 -67.64 -7.81
N ILE A 47 23.85 -67.74 -6.57
CA ILE A 47 23.24 -66.61 -5.85
C ILE A 47 24.28 -65.50 -5.64
N TYR A 48 25.49 -65.84 -5.15
CA TYR A 48 26.54 -64.86 -4.91
C TYR A 48 26.96 -64.14 -6.20
N ARG A 49 27.15 -64.87 -7.30
CA ARG A 49 27.50 -64.28 -8.61
C ARG A 49 26.41 -63.35 -9.14
N THR A 50 25.15 -63.74 -8.97
CA THR A 50 24.00 -62.92 -9.39
C THR A 50 23.95 -61.62 -8.59
N LEU A 51 24.07 -61.72 -7.26
CA LEU A 51 24.10 -60.55 -6.38
C LEU A 51 25.28 -59.64 -6.68
N GLU A 52 26.48 -60.19 -6.90
CA GLU A 52 27.66 -59.40 -7.23
C GLU A 52 27.48 -58.61 -8.54
N THR A 53 26.85 -59.23 -9.54
CA THR A 53 26.55 -58.59 -10.82
C THR A 53 25.56 -57.44 -10.67
N GLU A 54 24.47 -57.65 -9.93
CA GLU A 54 23.47 -56.62 -9.66
C GLU A 54 24.04 -55.47 -8.82
N ILE A 55 24.87 -55.76 -7.82
CA ILE A 55 25.55 -54.73 -7.01
C ILE A 55 26.44 -53.86 -7.91
N LYS A 56 27.27 -54.47 -8.78
CA LYS A 56 28.13 -53.72 -9.71
C LYS A 56 27.33 -52.83 -10.67
N LYS A 57 26.16 -53.30 -11.11
CA LYS A 57 25.25 -52.52 -11.95
C LYS A 57 24.70 -51.32 -11.18
N ILE A 58 24.21 -51.53 -9.96
CA ILE A 58 23.71 -50.45 -9.09
C ILE A 58 24.81 -49.43 -8.79
N GLU A 59 26.04 -49.86 -8.51
CA GLU A 59 27.18 -48.97 -8.31
C GLU A 59 27.46 -48.09 -9.53
N THR A 60 27.40 -48.68 -10.73
CA THR A 60 27.58 -47.95 -11.99
C THR A 60 26.46 -46.93 -12.23
N ASP A 61 25.21 -47.32 -11.95
CA ASP A 61 24.04 -46.44 -12.09
C ASP A 61 24.12 -45.26 -11.10
N ILE A 62 24.55 -45.50 -9.85
CA ILE A 62 24.76 -44.46 -8.84
C ILE A 62 25.84 -43.47 -9.27
N LEU A 63 26.96 -43.94 -9.82
CA LEU A 63 28.03 -43.08 -10.31
C LEU A 63 27.57 -42.20 -11.48
N THR A 64 26.84 -42.78 -12.42
CA THR A 64 26.28 -42.05 -13.58
C THR A 64 25.28 -40.98 -13.13
N LEU A 65 24.45 -41.32 -12.14
CA LEU A 65 23.49 -40.39 -11.54
C LEU A 65 24.20 -39.21 -10.85
N ASP A 66 25.26 -39.49 -10.09
CA ASP A 66 26.08 -38.47 -9.39
C ASP A 66 26.75 -37.50 -10.39
N GLU A 67 27.30 -38.01 -11.49
CA GLU A 67 27.87 -37.17 -12.55
C GLU A 67 26.82 -36.29 -13.24
N THR A 68 25.62 -36.84 -13.46
CA THR A 68 24.50 -36.09 -14.04
C THR A 68 24.07 -34.96 -13.10
N PHE A 69 23.89 -35.27 -11.80
CA PHE A 69 23.57 -34.26 -10.79
C PHE A 69 24.62 -33.17 -10.68
N LYS A 70 25.91 -33.52 -10.71
CA LYS A 70 27.00 -32.52 -10.70
C LYS A 70 26.95 -31.62 -11.93
N THR A 71 26.68 -32.19 -13.10
CA THR A 71 26.57 -31.42 -14.35
C THR A 71 25.40 -30.45 -14.31
N ASP A 72 24.23 -30.91 -13.86
CA ASP A 72 23.04 -30.08 -13.74
C ASP A 72 23.20 -28.99 -12.67
N ALA A 73 23.83 -29.31 -11.53
CA ALA A 73 24.13 -28.34 -10.49
C ALA A 73 25.06 -27.22 -11.00
N ASN A 74 26.15 -27.57 -11.70
CA ASN A 74 27.07 -26.59 -12.28
C ASN A 74 26.39 -25.70 -13.33
N LYS A 75 25.49 -26.29 -14.13
CA LYS A 75 24.71 -25.52 -15.10
C LYS A 75 23.77 -24.54 -14.42
N ALA A 76 23.05 -24.98 -13.38
CA ALA A 76 22.16 -24.12 -12.61
C ALA A 76 22.93 -22.97 -11.93
N GLU A 77 24.11 -23.25 -11.36
CA GLU A 77 24.97 -22.22 -10.75
C GLU A 77 25.40 -21.17 -11.78
N LYS A 78 25.75 -21.59 -13.00
CA LYS A 78 26.07 -20.67 -14.09
C LYS A 78 24.87 -19.82 -14.50
N ASP A 79 23.69 -20.42 -14.64
CA ASP A 79 22.48 -19.70 -15.03
C ASP A 79 22.07 -18.67 -13.95
N ILE A 80 22.22 -19.01 -12.67
CA ILE A 80 22.02 -18.08 -11.54
C ILE A 80 23.03 -16.92 -11.63
N SER A 81 24.31 -17.20 -11.85
CA SER A 81 25.34 -16.16 -11.96
C SER A 81 25.05 -15.17 -13.12
N ILE A 82 24.58 -15.67 -14.27
CA ILE A 82 24.17 -14.82 -15.40
C ILE A 82 22.98 -13.95 -15.01
N PHE A 83 21.96 -14.53 -14.37
CA PHE A 83 20.79 -13.79 -13.93
C PHE A 83 21.12 -12.69 -12.92
N GLU A 84 22.03 -12.95 -11.96
CA GLU A 84 22.48 -11.95 -10.99
C GLU A 84 23.21 -10.76 -11.63
N ASP A 85 24.02 -11.02 -12.66
CA ASP A 85 24.71 -9.99 -13.44
C ASP A 85 23.72 -9.11 -14.23
N ASP A 86 22.74 -9.73 -14.88
CA ASP A 86 21.68 -9.01 -15.61
C ASP A 86 20.81 -8.16 -14.68
N VAL A 87 20.44 -8.68 -13.51
CA VAL A 87 19.70 -7.92 -12.49
C VAL A 87 20.54 -6.74 -11.99
N SER A 88 21.85 -6.92 -11.81
CA SER A 88 22.77 -5.86 -11.39
C SER A 88 22.86 -4.74 -12.43
N LYS A 89 23.02 -5.09 -13.71
CA LYS A 89 23.04 -4.14 -14.82
C LYS A 89 21.72 -3.36 -14.95
N MET A 90 20.59 -4.06 -14.85
CA MET A 90 19.27 -3.44 -14.89
C MET A 90 19.07 -2.46 -13.73
N ARG A 91 19.52 -2.84 -12.52
CA ARG A 91 19.46 -1.96 -11.35
C ARG A 91 20.30 -0.71 -11.55
N GLU A 92 21.51 -0.83 -12.08
CA GLU A 92 22.38 0.32 -12.36
C GLU A 92 21.78 1.25 -13.41
N ALA A 93 21.26 0.70 -14.52
CA ALA A 93 20.58 1.47 -15.55
C ALA A 93 19.39 2.26 -14.99
N SER A 94 18.53 1.60 -14.20
CA SER A 94 17.39 2.24 -13.55
C SER A 94 17.81 3.35 -12.58
N GLN A 95 18.85 3.13 -11.77
CA GLN A 95 19.38 4.15 -10.88
C GLN A 95 19.89 5.37 -11.64
N ASN A 96 20.61 5.15 -12.74
CA ASN A 96 21.13 6.24 -13.58
C ASN A 96 20.00 7.06 -14.21
N GLU A 97 18.95 6.42 -14.71
CA GLU A 97 17.77 7.10 -15.25
C GLU A 97 17.04 7.91 -14.19
N ILE A 98 16.83 7.36 -12.99
CA ILE A 98 16.22 8.08 -11.86
C ILE A 98 17.03 9.34 -11.52
N GLN A 99 18.37 9.24 -11.49
CA GLN A 99 19.22 10.41 -11.22
C GLN A 99 19.14 11.46 -12.34
N LYS A 100 19.03 11.02 -13.59
CA LYS A 100 18.84 11.92 -14.73
C LYS A 100 17.51 12.68 -14.62
N ILE A 101 16.40 11.96 -14.44
CA ILE A 101 15.06 12.54 -14.28
C ILE A 101 15.03 13.51 -13.09
N LYS A 102 15.66 13.13 -11.96
CA LYS A 102 15.76 14.00 -10.79
C LYS A 102 16.46 15.32 -11.08
N LYS A 103 17.53 15.31 -11.89
CA LYS A 103 18.23 16.54 -12.31
C LYS A 103 17.37 17.40 -13.22
N GLU A 104 16.66 16.79 -14.17
CA GLU A 104 15.76 17.46 -15.10
C GLU A 104 14.61 18.16 -14.35
N ILE A 105 13.89 17.44 -13.49
CA ILE A 105 12.81 18.00 -12.65
C ILE A 105 13.32 19.16 -11.81
N LYS A 106 14.50 19.02 -11.18
CA LYS A 106 15.09 20.09 -10.36
C LYS A 106 15.35 21.35 -11.19
N ASN A 107 15.82 21.19 -12.43
CA ASN A 107 16.10 22.31 -13.32
C ASN A 107 14.81 22.98 -13.81
N GLU A 108 13.80 22.20 -14.20
CA GLU A 108 12.50 22.73 -14.64
C GLU A 108 11.78 23.51 -13.53
N ILE A 109 11.79 23.00 -12.29
CA ILE A 109 11.24 23.71 -11.12
C ILE A 109 11.96 25.05 -10.94
N LYS A 110 13.29 25.06 -11.04
CA LYS A 110 14.10 26.27 -10.91
C LYS A 110 13.73 27.31 -11.97
N GLN A 111 13.67 26.91 -13.24
CA GLN A 111 13.31 27.80 -14.36
C GLN A 111 11.88 28.35 -14.23
N THR A 112 10.95 27.51 -13.80
CA THR A 112 9.55 27.91 -13.54
C THR A 112 9.50 28.97 -12.44
N LEU A 113 10.24 28.77 -11.36
CA LEU A 113 10.30 29.69 -10.23
C LEU A 113 10.94 31.03 -10.62
N GLU A 114 12.04 31.02 -11.38
CA GLU A 114 12.66 32.24 -11.93
C GLU A 114 11.69 33.01 -12.83
N THR A 115 10.98 32.30 -13.72
CA THR A 115 9.96 32.90 -14.61
C THR A 115 8.84 33.55 -13.80
N PHE A 116 8.36 32.88 -12.76
CA PHE A 116 7.31 33.40 -11.89
C PHE A 116 7.76 34.64 -11.13
N GLN A 117 8.98 34.65 -10.60
CA GLN A 117 9.56 35.80 -9.91
C GLN A 117 9.67 37.02 -10.84
N ILE A 118 10.12 36.80 -12.08
CA ILE A 118 10.20 37.86 -13.10
C ILE A 118 8.82 38.46 -13.37
N LYS A 119 7.77 37.62 -13.50
CA LYS A 119 6.40 38.07 -13.77
C LYS A 119 5.74 38.78 -12.58
N ILE A 120 5.99 38.34 -11.34
CA ILE A 120 5.41 38.97 -10.14
C ILE A 120 6.03 40.32 -9.82
N LYS A 121 7.33 40.51 -10.06
CA LYS A 121 8.06 41.74 -9.71
C LYS A 121 7.40 43.02 -10.25
N PRO A 122 7.03 43.15 -11.54
CA PRO A 122 6.36 44.34 -12.05
C PRO A 122 4.95 44.52 -11.49
N ILE A 123 4.20 43.42 -11.29
CA ILE A 123 2.85 43.47 -10.69
C ILE A 123 2.92 44.06 -9.29
N LYS A 124 3.87 43.60 -8.46
CA LYS A 124 4.10 44.13 -7.12
C LYS A 124 4.43 45.63 -7.16
N LYS A 125 5.26 46.06 -8.12
CA LYS A 125 5.59 47.48 -8.33
C LYS A 125 4.33 48.31 -8.70
N HIS A 126 3.50 47.83 -9.61
CA HIS A 126 2.27 48.52 -9.99
C HIS A 126 1.26 48.61 -8.84
N ILE A 127 1.07 47.53 -8.08
CA ILE A 127 0.20 47.55 -6.90
C ILE A 127 0.69 48.62 -5.90
N SER A 128 1.99 48.67 -5.61
CA SER A 128 2.54 49.70 -4.71
C SER A 128 2.31 51.13 -5.23
N ILE A 129 2.50 51.38 -6.53
CA ILE A 129 2.25 52.70 -7.13
C ILE A 129 0.77 53.08 -6.97
N ASN A 130 -0.14 52.18 -7.35
CA ASN A 130 -1.57 52.45 -7.28
C ASN A 130 -2.04 52.70 -5.84
N ILE A 131 -1.55 51.93 -4.87
CA ILE A 131 -1.86 52.14 -3.45
C ILE A 131 -1.40 53.53 -2.99
N ASN A 132 -0.23 53.99 -3.43
CA ASN A 132 0.28 55.31 -3.07
C ASN A 132 -0.55 56.43 -3.72
N GLN A 133 -0.91 56.28 -5.00
CA GLN A 133 -1.78 57.25 -5.69
C GLN A 133 -3.13 57.37 -5.01
N ILE A 134 -3.78 56.23 -4.69
CA ILE A 134 -5.05 56.21 -3.95
C ILE A 134 -4.88 56.95 -2.62
N ARG A 135 -3.80 56.67 -1.87
CA ARG A 135 -3.51 57.34 -0.60
C ARG A 135 -3.39 58.85 -0.77
N GLU A 136 -2.67 59.33 -1.78
CA GLU A 136 -2.53 60.76 -2.06
C GLU A 136 -3.86 61.41 -2.39
N THR A 137 -4.68 60.79 -3.26
CA THR A 137 -6.02 61.28 -3.59
C THR A 137 -6.90 61.39 -2.35
N PHE A 138 -6.96 60.33 -1.53
CA PHE A 138 -7.70 60.36 -0.27
C PHE A 138 -7.22 61.50 0.65
N GLN A 139 -5.91 61.70 0.81
CA GLN A 139 -5.40 62.79 1.63
C GLN A 139 -5.79 64.17 1.11
N THR A 140 -5.77 64.38 -0.21
CA THR A 140 -6.18 65.65 -0.81
C THR A 140 -7.68 65.91 -0.66
N GLU A 141 -8.51 64.89 -0.85
CA GLU A 141 -9.97 65.00 -0.70
C GLU A 141 -10.37 65.23 0.75
N THR A 142 -9.72 64.56 1.72
CA THR A 142 -9.95 64.82 3.15
C THR A 142 -9.65 66.27 3.50
N LYS A 143 -8.49 66.81 3.07
CA LYS A 143 -8.15 68.23 3.30
C LYS A 143 -9.15 69.19 2.66
N LYS A 144 -9.64 68.86 1.46
CA LYS A 144 -10.69 69.64 0.79
C LYS A 144 -11.98 69.60 1.58
N GLY A 145 -12.42 68.41 2.00
CA GLY A 145 -13.59 68.24 2.87
C GLY A 145 -13.48 69.00 4.18
N GLU A 146 -12.32 68.98 4.83
CA GLU A 146 -12.05 69.77 6.05
C GLU A 146 -12.21 71.29 5.79
N LYS A 147 -11.72 71.77 4.64
CA LYS A 147 -11.87 73.18 4.24
C LYS A 147 -13.33 73.53 3.97
N ASP A 148 -14.06 72.68 3.25
CA ASP A 148 -15.47 72.87 2.90
C ASP A 148 -16.35 72.84 4.17
N ILE A 149 -16.08 71.93 5.11
CA ILE A 149 -16.74 71.87 6.43
C ILE A 149 -16.46 73.16 7.22
N SER A 150 -15.23 73.66 7.18
CA SER A 150 -14.87 74.91 7.87
C SER A 150 -15.59 76.12 7.26
N ALA A 151 -15.73 76.18 5.93
CA ALA A 151 -16.50 77.22 5.24
C ALA A 151 -17.99 77.15 5.61
N LEU A 152 -18.60 75.97 5.58
CA LEU A 152 -20.00 75.76 6.00
C LEU A 152 -20.23 76.11 7.46
N LYS A 153 -19.25 75.89 8.34
CA LYS A 153 -19.33 76.28 9.75
C LYS A 153 -19.33 77.80 9.92
N ASN A 154 -18.53 78.51 9.13
CA ASN A 154 -18.53 79.98 9.11
C ASN A 154 -19.85 80.53 8.52
N ASP A 155 -20.34 79.95 7.43
CA ASP A 155 -21.62 80.33 6.83
C ASP A 155 -22.80 80.05 7.77
N SER A 156 -22.76 78.94 8.52
CA SER A 156 -23.75 78.64 9.58
C SER A 156 -23.67 79.62 10.75
N GLN A 157 -22.48 80.13 11.11
CA GLN A 157 -22.35 81.20 12.11
C GLN A 157 -22.93 82.53 11.60
N ILE A 158 -22.73 82.86 10.32
CA ILE A 158 -23.33 84.04 9.67
C ILE A 158 -24.87 83.91 9.66
N CYS A 159 -25.40 82.74 9.33
CA CYS A 159 -26.84 82.47 9.42
C CYS A 159 -27.36 82.49 10.86
N LYS A 160 -26.60 82.03 11.87
CA LYS A 160 -26.99 82.13 13.29
C LYS A 160 -26.96 83.57 13.81
N SER A 161 -26.09 84.44 13.30
CA SER A 161 -26.14 85.88 13.60
C SER A 161 -27.29 86.62 12.90
N GLY A 162 -27.95 86.01 11.92
CA GLY A 162 -29.16 86.52 11.27
C GLY A 162 -30.47 85.93 11.81
N GLN A 163 -30.41 85.03 12.79
CA GLN A 163 -31.54 84.23 13.28
C GLN A 163 -31.78 84.43 14.80
N GLU A 164 -31.52 85.63 15.32
CA GLU A 164 -32.08 86.08 16.61
C GLU A 164 -33.55 86.52 16.51
N HIS A 165 -34.13 86.48 15.31
CA HIS A 165 -35.56 86.64 15.09
C HIS A 165 -36.10 85.36 14.44
N PHE A 166 -37.18 84.81 15.02
CA PHE A 166 -37.89 83.57 14.67
C PHE A 166 -37.41 82.28 15.35
N SER A 167 -37.67 82.23 16.67
CA SER A 167 -38.03 80.98 17.33
C SER A 167 -39.49 80.64 17.04
N GLN A 168 -39.78 79.49 16.42
CA GLN A 168 -40.94 78.66 16.76
C GLN A 168 -40.79 77.26 16.16
N GLY A 169 -41.10 76.26 16.99
CA GLY A 169 -40.62 74.90 16.86
C GLY A 169 -41.49 73.96 16.04
N SER A 170 -40.97 72.75 15.88
CA SER A 170 -41.74 71.50 15.99
C SER A 170 -40.78 70.32 15.88
N ASN A 171 -40.67 69.54 16.95
CA ASN A 171 -40.13 68.18 16.92
C ASN A 171 -41.31 67.21 16.72
N LEU A 172 -41.20 66.25 15.80
CA LEU A 172 -41.93 64.97 15.81
C LEU A 172 -41.13 63.93 14.97
N PRO A 173 -41.31 62.61 15.17
CA PRO A 173 -40.20 61.69 15.45
C PRO A 173 -40.15 60.48 14.48
N SER A 174 -39.10 59.66 14.64
CA SER A 174 -38.99 58.21 14.40
C SER A 174 -39.79 57.51 13.29
N THR A 175 -39.09 56.72 12.47
CA THR A 175 -39.62 55.41 12.01
C THR A 175 -38.52 54.34 11.91
N THR A 176 -38.59 53.41 12.86
CA THR A 176 -38.14 52.02 12.79
C THR A 176 -38.92 51.24 11.73
N ASN A 177 -38.29 50.24 11.09
CA ASN A 177 -38.84 48.93 10.65
C ASN A 177 -37.89 48.35 9.57
N ARG A 178 -37.62 47.04 9.44
CA ARG A 178 -38.26 45.85 9.98
C ARG A 178 -37.34 44.64 9.74
N ILE A 179 -37.33 43.74 10.71
CA ILE A 179 -36.96 42.32 10.58
C ILE A 179 -38.12 41.58 9.91
N SER A 180 -37.85 40.70 8.94
CA SER A 180 -38.66 39.51 8.57
C SER A 180 -37.80 38.65 7.62
N ALA A 181 -37.76 37.32 7.63
CA ALA A 181 -38.30 36.31 8.51
C ALA A 181 -37.55 35.00 8.17
N LEU A 182 -37.32 34.23 9.23
CA LEU A 182 -36.74 32.90 9.28
C LEU A 182 -37.74 31.89 8.66
N GLN A 183 -37.29 31.08 7.69
CA GLN A 183 -37.97 29.82 7.33
C GLN A 183 -36.94 28.71 7.18
N ASN A 184 -37.21 27.61 7.88
CA ASN A 184 -36.42 26.40 8.02
C ASN A 184 -35.92 25.81 6.69
N SER A 185 -34.61 25.79 6.49
CA SER A 185 -33.93 24.70 5.77
C SER A 185 -32.56 24.53 6.41
N GLY A 186 -32.18 23.31 6.78
CA GLY A 186 -31.05 22.99 7.67
C GLY A 186 -29.65 23.38 7.20
N TYR A 187 -29.51 24.18 6.14
CA TYR A 187 -28.31 24.94 5.78
C TYR A 187 -28.79 26.09 4.88
N SER A 188 -29.15 27.23 5.48
CA SER A 188 -29.46 28.46 4.74
C SER A 188 -28.21 29.25 4.36
N ASP A 189 -27.04 28.85 4.86
CA ASP A 189 -25.80 29.57 4.65
C ASP A 189 -24.75 28.68 3.98
N THR A 190 -24.37 29.07 2.76
CA THR A 190 -23.28 28.44 2.00
C THR A 190 -21.95 28.48 2.76
N GLU A 191 -21.80 29.44 3.68
CA GLU A 191 -20.62 29.59 4.52
C GLU A 191 -20.54 28.48 5.58
N THR A 192 -21.66 28.13 6.22
CA THR A 192 -21.70 27.04 7.21
C THR A 192 -21.38 25.69 6.57
N LEU A 193 -21.95 25.39 5.39
CA LEU A 193 -21.67 24.13 4.69
C LEU A 193 -20.20 24.04 4.26
N ARG A 194 -19.58 25.16 3.87
CA ARG A 194 -18.17 25.21 3.51
C ARG A 194 -17.27 24.96 4.72
N ASN A 195 -17.56 25.59 5.85
CA ASN A 195 -16.78 25.42 7.08
C ASN A 195 -16.83 23.96 7.57
N ASP A 196 -18.01 23.35 7.53
CA ASP A 196 -18.17 21.93 7.86
C ASP A 196 -17.42 21.00 6.90
N PHE A 197 -17.49 21.29 5.61
CA PHE A 197 -16.74 20.55 4.60
C PHE A 197 -15.23 20.64 4.83
N ILE A 198 -14.67 21.85 5.02
CA ILE A 198 -13.24 22.06 5.27
C ILE A 198 -12.79 21.32 6.54
N ALA A 199 -13.56 21.42 7.62
CA ALA A 199 -13.20 20.78 8.89
C ALA A 199 -13.09 19.25 8.78
N LEU A 200 -14.03 18.61 8.07
CA LEU A 200 -14.02 17.16 7.84
C LEU A 200 -12.89 16.71 6.92
N VAL A 201 -12.62 17.50 5.88
CA VAL A 201 -11.52 17.29 4.95
C VAL A 201 -10.17 17.36 5.67
N ASP A 202 -9.98 18.37 6.53
CA ASP A 202 -8.77 18.53 7.35
C ASP A 202 -8.61 17.44 8.40
N GLN A 203 -9.71 17.00 9.01
CA GLN A 203 -9.72 15.89 9.96
C GLN A 203 -9.28 14.58 9.29
N ARG A 204 -9.85 14.28 8.11
CA ARG A 204 -9.50 13.08 7.33
C ARG A 204 -8.05 13.11 6.89
N SER A 205 -7.56 14.28 6.43
CA SER A 205 -6.16 14.49 6.08
C SER A 205 -5.18 14.19 7.22
N LYS A 206 -5.58 14.44 8.48
CA LYS A 206 -4.74 14.21 9.67
C LYS A 206 -4.74 12.75 10.09
N ASN A 207 -5.86 12.04 9.91
CA ASN A 207 -5.99 10.62 10.26
C ASN A 207 -5.29 9.70 9.25
N GLU A 208 -5.30 10.07 7.97
CA GLU A 208 -4.56 9.39 6.91
C GLU A 208 -3.10 9.88 6.93
N LYS A 209 -2.23 9.18 7.66
CA LYS A 209 -0.80 9.50 7.89
C LYS A 209 -0.08 10.08 6.64
N GLY A 210 -0.06 11.40 6.52
CA GLY A 210 0.81 12.13 5.60
C GLY A 210 0.33 12.29 4.15
N GLY A 211 -0.98 12.27 3.87
CA GLY A 211 -1.50 12.53 2.52
C GLY A 211 -1.37 13.99 2.10
N TYR A 212 -0.66 14.27 1.00
CA TYR A 212 -0.65 15.60 0.37
C TYR A 212 -2.08 16.05 0.03
N PHE A 213 -2.46 17.28 0.40
CA PHE A 213 -3.79 17.87 0.15
C PHE A 213 -4.34 17.62 -1.26
N THR A 214 -3.47 17.67 -2.27
CA THR A 214 -3.80 17.38 -3.68
C THR A 214 -4.30 15.95 -3.89
N LEU A 215 -3.68 14.95 -3.28
CA LEU A 215 -4.07 13.54 -3.41
C LEU A 215 -5.41 13.29 -2.72
N MET A 216 -5.59 13.88 -1.54
CA MET A 216 -6.84 13.76 -0.79
C MET A 216 -8.01 14.44 -1.53
N LEU A 217 -7.80 15.63 -2.12
CA LEU A 217 -8.80 16.23 -3.00
C LEU A 217 -9.07 15.38 -4.25
N HIS A 218 -8.08 14.68 -4.81
CA HIS A 218 -8.33 13.76 -5.93
C HIS A 218 -9.24 12.60 -5.50
N THR A 219 -8.98 11.96 -4.36
CA THR A 219 -9.86 10.90 -3.83
C THR A 219 -11.30 11.40 -3.65
N LEU A 220 -11.46 12.61 -3.11
CA LEU A 220 -12.79 13.20 -2.93
C LEU A 220 -13.54 13.48 -4.24
N THR A 221 -12.85 13.57 -5.39
CA THR A 221 -13.53 13.85 -6.67
C THR A 221 -14.45 12.69 -7.04
N GLU A 222 -13.98 11.48 -6.78
CA GLU A 222 -14.68 10.24 -7.04
C GLU A 222 -15.83 10.06 -6.04
N GLU A 223 -15.60 10.39 -4.77
CA GLU A 223 -16.60 10.23 -3.70
C GLU A 223 -17.78 11.22 -3.80
N ILE A 224 -17.50 12.48 -4.16
CA ILE A 224 -18.50 13.56 -4.19
C ILE A 224 -19.07 13.75 -5.61
N SER A 225 -18.53 13.02 -6.60
CA SER A 225 -18.92 13.17 -8.02
C SER A 225 -18.80 14.63 -8.51
N LEU A 226 -17.78 15.34 -8.01
CA LEU A 226 -17.47 16.71 -8.40
C LEU A 226 -16.08 16.77 -9.01
N SER A 227 -15.90 17.66 -9.98
CA SER A 227 -14.58 17.86 -10.58
C SER A 227 -13.60 18.42 -9.57
N TYR A 228 -12.32 18.06 -9.73
CA TYR A 228 -11.22 18.54 -8.89
C TYR A 228 -11.22 20.07 -8.76
N SER A 229 -11.38 20.77 -9.89
CA SER A 229 -11.41 22.23 -9.93
C SER A 229 -12.59 22.81 -9.13
N CYS A 230 -13.75 22.15 -9.13
CA CYS A 230 -14.92 22.59 -8.38
C CYS A 230 -14.68 22.46 -6.87
N MET A 231 -14.10 21.36 -6.42
CA MET A 231 -13.79 21.16 -5.00
C MET A 231 -12.63 22.02 -4.53
N TYR A 232 -11.59 22.18 -5.35
CA TYR A 232 -10.45 23.04 -5.03
C TYR A 232 -10.87 24.49 -4.84
N THR A 233 -11.72 25.01 -5.73
CA THR A 233 -12.22 26.40 -5.61
C THR A 233 -13.27 26.57 -4.51
N TYR A 234 -14.00 25.51 -4.16
CA TYR A 234 -14.90 25.51 -3.01
C TYR A 234 -14.15 25.42 -1.67
N TYR A 235 -13.13 24.56 -1.55
CA TYR A 235 -12.30 24.47 -0.36
C TYR A 235 -11.54 25.78 -0.09
N ASN A 236 -10.93 26.38 -1.11
CA ASN A 236 -10.14 27.62 -0.96
C ASN A 236 -10.96 28.91 -0.90
N GLY A 237 -12.29 28.84 -0.76
CA GLY A 237 -13.14 30.03 -0.66
C GLY A 237 -13.23 30.87 -1.94
N THR A 238 -12.69 30.40 -3.06
CA THR A 238 -12.58 31.19 -4.30
C THR A 238 -13.93 31.33 -5.01
N THR A 239 -14.80 30.33 -4.89
CA THR A 239 -16.15 30.36 -5.46
C THR A 239 -17.13 31.03 -4.50
N LYS A 240 -17.55 32.26 -4.79
CA LYS A 240 -18.51 33.03 -3.96
C LYS A 240 -19.95 32.50 -4.07
N ASN A 241 -20.37 32.05 -5.26
CA ASN A 241 -21.72 31.54 -5.53
C ASN A 241 -21.67 30.17 -6.22
N PRO A 242 -21.50 29.07 -5.47
CA PRO A 242 -21.49 27.71 -6.03
C PRO A 242 -22.85 27.34 -6.64
N ARG A 243 -22.84 26.49 -7.67
CA ARG A 243 -24.10 25.99 -8.28
C ARG A 243 -24.88 25.16 -7.25
N LYS A 244 -26.21 25.21 -7.32
CA LYS A 244 -27.09 24.44 -6.43
C LYS A 244 -26.76 22.94 -6.42
N THR A 245 -26.51 22.35 -7.60
CA THR A 245 -26.11 20.95 -7.75
C THR A 245 -24.81 20.62 -7.02
N THR A 246 -23.83 21.54 -7.03
CA THR A 246 -22.58 21.39 -6.28
C THR A 246 -22.82 21.41 -4.77
N LEU A 247 -23.70 22.31 -4.31
CA LEU A 247 -24.06 22.39 -2.90
C LEU A 247 -24.82 21.15 -2.43
N ASP A 248 -25.67 20.57 -3.27
CA ASP A 248 -26.44 19.37 -2.96
C ASP A 248 -25.53 18.13 -2.80
N GLU A 249 -24.56 17.93 -3.70
CA GLU A 249 -23.59 16.82 -3.57
C GLU A 249 -22.65 16.99 -2.37
N LEU A 250 -22.15 18.21 -2.12
CA LEU A 250 -21.34 18.50 -0.94
C LEU A 250 -22.13 18.28 0.36
N ARG A 251 -23.41 18.68 0.38
CA ARG A 251 -24.29 18.47 1.54
C ARG A 251 -24.54 16.99 1.80
N LYS A 252 -24.77 16.20 0.75
CA LYS A 252 -24.93 14.76 0.85
C LYS A 252 -23.69 14.10 1.45
N TRP A 253 -22.50 14.46 0.96
CA TRP A 253 -21.24 13.92 1.48
C TRP A 253 -20.95 14.35 2.92
N VAL A 254 -21.10 15.64 3.25
CA VAL A 254 -20.89 16.17 4.62
C VAL A 254 -21.80 15.47 5.62
N ASN A 255 -23.07 15.26 5.27
CA ASN A 255 -24.01 14.57 6.16
C ASN A 255 -23.63 13.10 6.37
N ASN A 256 -23.17 12.41 5.32
CA ASN A 256 -22.71 11.03 5.41
C ASN A 256 -21.46 10.90 6.29
N GLU A 257 -20.49 11.81 6.14
CA GLU A 257 -19.26 11.80 6.96
C GLU A 257 -19.54 12.15 8.43
N LYS A 258 -20.44 13.11 8.70
CA LYS A 258 -20.89 13.39 10.08
C LYS A 258 -21.55 12.16 10.72
N GLN A 259 -22.33 11.40 9.97
CA GLN A 259 -22.92 10.15 10.47
C GLN A 259 -21.89 9.06 10.74
N LYS A 260 -20.88 8.89 9.87
CA LYS A 260 -19.78 7.95 10.10
C LYS A 260 -18.97 8.30 11.35
N ASN A 261 -18.65 9.57 11.54
CA ASN A 261 -17.89 10.05 12.70
C ASN A 261 -18.68 9.94 14.01
N ASN A 262 -19.99 10.13 13.99
CA ASN A 262 -20.85 9.93 15.17
C ASN A 262 -21.03 8.45 15.53
N ASN A 263 -20.98 7.53 14.56
CA ASN A 263 -21.05 6.09 14.81
C ASN A 263 -19.73 5.51 15.35
N LEU A 264 -18.60 6.20 15.14
CA LEU A 264 -17.30 5.84 15.70
C LEU A 264 -17.15 6.22 17.18
N SER A 265 -18.02 7.07 17.75
CA SER A 265 -18.00 7.41 19.18
C SER A 265 -18.73 6.40 20.08
N VAL A 266 -19.20 5.26 19.53
CA VAL A 266 -19.91 4.20 20.29
C VAL A 266 -19.06 2.93 20.47
N PHE A 267 -17.84 2.87 19.94
CA PHE A 267 -16.97 1.70 20.11
C PHE A 267 -15.71 1.97 20.95
N ILE A 268 -15.84 1.57 22.22
CA ILE A 268 -14.82 1.14 23.22
C ILE A 268 -13.94 2.25 23.86
N PRO A 269 -14.06 2.48 25.19
CA PRO A 269 -13.03 3.17 25.96
C PRO A 269 -11.84 2.22 26.17
N ILE A 270 -10.67 2.59 25.66
CA ILE A 270 -9.41 2.01 26.12
C ILE A 270 -8.90 2.93 27.22
N ASN A 271 -9.07 2.49 28.48
CA ASN A 271 -8.32 3.02 29.60
C ASN A 271 -6.83 2.71 29.36
N PHE A 272 -6.00 3.74 29.44
CA PHE A 272 -4.58 3.57 29.73
C PHE A 272 -4.36 4.07 31.16
N GLU A 273 -4.09 3.12 32.06
CA GLU A 273 -3.20 3.34 33.21
C GLU A 273 -1.78 3.65 32.73
#